data_AF-A0A0G1ER51-F1
#
_entry.id   AF-A0A0G1ER51-F1
#
_cell.length_a   1.000
_cell.length_b   1.000
_cell.length_c   1.000
_cell.angle_alpha   90.00
_cell.angle_beta   90.00
_cell.angle_gamma   90.00
#
_symmetry.space_group_name_H-M   'P 1'
#
loop_
_entity.id
_entity.type
_entity.pdbx_description
1 polymer ?
#
loop_
_entity_poly.entity_id
_entity_poly.type
_entity_poly.pdbx_seq_one_letter_code
_entity_poly.pdbx_strand_id
1 'polypeptide(L)' 'MEQEIKNKLDAQEIKLTAIYESVEKTRKYFLTMLWITGLTIFLPLIGLMFVIPAFLNTYTKSFEGLL' A
#
# COMPACT_ATOMS: atom_id res chain seq x y z
N MET A 1 25.38 0.49 -43.25
CA MET A 1 24.99 1.69 -42.48
C MET A 1 23.49 1.74 -42.22
N GLU A 2 22.60 1.66 -43.22
CA GLU A 2 21.13 1.64 -42.96
C GLU A 2 20.66 0.45 -42.11
N GLN A 3 21.15 -0.76 -42.37
CA GLN A 3 20.76 -1.94 -41.59
C GLN A 3 21.19 -1.85 -40.12
N GLU A 4 22.35 -1.24 -39.85
CA GLU A 4 22.86 -1.06 -38.49
C GLU A 4 22.04 -0.03 -37.71
N ILE A 5 21.59 1.04 -38.38
CA ILE A 5 20.69 2.04 -37.80
C ILE A 5 19.33 1.41 -37.49
N LYS A 6 18.77 0.62 -38.41
CA LYS A 6 17.51 -0.11 -38.19
C LYS A 6 17.60 -1.04 -36.98
N ASN A 7 18.66 -1.85 -36.90
CA ASN A 7 18.88 -2.74 -35.76
C ASN A 7 19.00 -1.97 -34.43
N LYS A 8 19.62 -0.77 -34.43
CA LYS A 8 19.70 0.09 -33.24
C LYS A 8 18.35 0.69 -32.85
N LEU A 9 17.47 0.98 -33.81
CA LEU A 9 16.11 1.45 -33.55
C LEU A 9 15.25 0.33 -32.96
N ASP A 10 15.28 -0.85 -33.57
CA ASP A 10 14.55 -2.03 -33.07
C ASP A 10 14.99 -2.39 -31.64
N ALA A 11 16.31 -2.35 -31.37
CA ALA A 11 16.86 -2.60 -30.04
C ALA A 11 16.44 -1.53 -29.01
N GLN A 12 16.21 -0.29 -29.43
CA GLN A 12 15.71 0.79 -28.57
C GLN A 12 14.22 0.65 -28.29
N GLU A 13 13.42 0.26 -29.29
CA GLU A 13 11.99 0.03 -29.14
C GLU A 13 11.71 -1.08 -28.12
N ILE A 14 12.46 -2.19 -28.18
CA ILE A 14 12.35 -3.28 -27.20
C ILE A 14 12.61 -2.78 -25.78
N LYS A 15 13.64 -1.96 -25.58
CA LYS A 15 13.97 -1.40 -24.26
C LYS A 15 12.89 -0.43 -23.78
N LEU A 16 12.35 0.40 -24.68
CA LEU A 16 11.32 1.36 -24.34
C LEU A 16 10.03 0.66 -23.88
N THR A 17 9.61 -0.38 -24.60
CA THR A 17 8.44 -1.19 -24.22
C THR A 17 8.65 -1.88 -22.87
N ALA A 18 9.83 -2.46 -22.65
CA ALA A 18 10.16 -3.07 -21.36
C ALA A 18 10.13 -2.07 -20.19
N ILE A 19 10.64 -0.84 -20.40
CA ILE A 19 10.59 0.23 -19.40
C ILE A 19 9.14 0.63 -19.13
N TYR A 20 8.34 0.84 -20.18
CA TYR A 20 6.94 1.22 -20.05
C TYR A 20 6.16 0.18 -19.22
N GLU A 21 6.30 -1.10 -19.54
CA GLU A 21 5.66 -2.17 -18.79
C GLU A 21 6.12 -2.23 -17.32
N SER A 22 7.41 -2.03 -17.08
CA SER A 22 7.96 -2.01 -15.71
C SER A 22 7.41 -0.84 -14.91
N VAL A 23 7.29 0.34 -15.51
CA VAL A 23 6.80 1.55 -14.84
C VAL A 23 5.32 1.42 -14.53
N GLU A 24 4.51 0.90 -15.45
CA GLU A 24 3.08 0.68 -15.19
C GLU A 24 2.83 -0.36 -14.08
N LYS A 25 3.65 -1.43 -14.04
CA LYS A 25 3.61 -2.40 -12.92
C LYS A 25 3.94 -1.72 -11.59
N THR A 26 5.02 -0.94 -11.53
CA THR A 26 5.42 -0.20 -10.33
C THR A 26 4.34 0.80 -9.90
N ARG A 27 3.75 1.53 -10.84
CA ARG A 27 2.67 2.49 -10.57
C ARG A 27 1.47 1.79 -9.92
N LYS A 28 1.05 0.66 -10.49
CA LYS A 28 -0.07 -0.14 -9.95
C LYS A 28 0.24 -0.67 -8.55
N TYR A 29 1.40 -1.27 -8.36
CA TYR A 29 1.81 -1.80 -7.06
C TYR A 29 2.00 -0.71 -6.00
N PHE A 30 2.57 0.43 -6.38
CA PHE A 30 2.72 1.56 -5.47
C PHE A 30 1.36 2.06 -4.97
N LEU A 31 0.38 2.22 -5.88
CA LEU A 31 -0.98 2.62 -5.48
C LEU A 31 -1.62 1.59 -4.55
N THR A 32 -1.53 0.30 -4.89
CA THR A 32 -2.08 -0.77 -4.04
C THR A 32 -1.38 -0.83 -2.67
N MET A 33 -0.06 -0.69 -2.64
CA MET A 33 0.73 -0.72 -1.40
C MET A 33 0.43 0.49 -0.51
N LEU A 34 0.20 1.68 -1.09
CA LEU A 34 -0.19 2.87 -0.34
C LEU A 34 -1.52 2.66 0.39
N TRP A 35 -2.52 2.08 -0.29
CA TRP A 35 -3.80 1.73 0.34
C TRP A 35 -3.65 0.65 1.41
N ILE A 36 -2.91 -0.42 1.14
CA ILE A 36 -2.69 -1.51 2.11
C ILE A 36 -1.97 -0.98 3.36
N THR A 37 -0.91 -0.20 3.18
CA THR A 37 -0.13 0.36 4.29
C THR A 37 -0.99 1.31 5.11
N GLY A 38 -1.75 2.19 4.43
CA GLY A 38 -2.71 3.07 5.08
C GLY A 38 -3.73 2.28 5.91
N LEU A 39 -4.41 1.31 5.31
CA LEU A 39 -5.40 0.50 6.02
C LEU A 39 -4.79 -0.27 7.19
N THR A 40 -3.60 -0.85 7.01
CA THR A 40 -2.92 -1.64 8.05
C THR A 40 -2.58 -0.80 9.28
N ILE A 41 -2.28 0.50 9.11
CA ILE A 41 -1.99 1.42 10.23
C ILE A 41 -3.28 2.01 10.79
N PHE A 42 -4.15 2.54 9.93
CA PHE A 42 -5.32 3.30 10.37
C PHE A 42 -6.44 2.41 10.91
N LEU A 43 -6.62 1.19 10.38
CA LEU A 43 -7.71 0.31 10.83
C LEU A 43 -7.53 -0.13 12.30
N PRO A 44 -6.35 -0.57 12.77
CA PRO A 44 -6.12 -0.82 14.19
C PRO A 44 -6.27 0.44 15.05
N LEU A 45 -5.77 1.59 14.61
CA LEU A 45 -5.89 2.85 15.36
C LEU A 45 -7.36 3.22 15.58
N ILE A 46 -8.17 3.12 14.52
CA ILE A 46 -9.61 3.34 14.60
C ILE A 46 -10.26 2.31 15.54
N GLY A 47 -9.90 1.04 15.43
CA GLY A 47 -10.37 -0.01 16.34
C GLY A 47 -10.06 0.30 17.81
N LEU A 48 -8.84 0.74 18.11
CA LEU A 48 -8.43 1.11 19.47
C LEU A 48 -9.23 2.29 20.03
N MET A 49 -9.62 3.27 19.20
CA MET A 49 -10.50 4.36 19.65
C MET A 49 -11.85 3.88 20.18
N PHE A 50 -12.33 2.71 19.76
CA PHE A 50 -13.55 2.10 20.30
C PHE A 50 -13.28 1.08 21.41
N VAL A 51 -12.22 0.27 21.27
CA VAL A 51 -11.87 -0.78 22.24
C VAL A 51 -11.44 -0.18 23.58
N ILE A 52 -10.58 0.85 23.57
CA ILE A 52 -10.07 1.48 24.79
C ILE A 52 -11.22 1.99 25.69
N PRO A 53 -12.15 2.85 25.23
CA PRO A 53 -13.22 3.33 26.08
C PRO A 53 -14.18 2.22 26.52
N ALA A 54 -14.49 1.24 25.66
CA ALA A 54 -15.33 0.10 26.03
C ALA A 54 -14.69 -0.76 27.13
N PHE A 55 -13.39 -0.99 27.02
CA PHE A 55 -12.60 -1.70 28.02
C PHE A 55 -12.59 -0.94 29.34
N LEU A 56 -12.23 0.36 29.34
CA LEU A 56 -12.21 1.18 30.56
C LEU A 56 -13.57 1.23 31.26
N ASN A 57 -14.67 1.40 30.50
CA ASN A 57 -16.03 1.38 31.05
C ASN A 57 -16.37 0.06 31.76
N THR A 58 -15.91 -1.06 31.22
CA THR A 58 -16.14 -2.39 31.82
C THR A 58 -15.36 -2.54 33.13
N TYR A 59 -14.09 -2.11 33.14
CA TYR A 59 -13.25 -2.17 34.34
C TYR A 59 -13.76 -1.25 35.45
N THR A 60 -14.13 0.00 35.13
CA THR A 60 -14.68 0.93 36.12
C THR A 60 -15.96 0.39 36.76
N LYS A 61 -16.89 -0.17 35.96
CA LYS A 61 -18.12 -0.78 36.49
C LYS A 61 -17.84 -1.96 37.41
N SER A 62 -16.89 -2.82 37.05
CA SER A 62 -16.50 -3.95 37.91
C SER A 62 -15.89 -3.46 39.22
N PHE A 63 -15.12 -2.38 39.19
CA PHE A 63 -14.53 -1.78 40.39
C PHE A 63 -15.59 -1.12 41.28
N GLU A 64 -16.54 -0.38 40.70
CA GLU A 64 -17.68 0.18 41.43
C GLU A 64 -18.55 -0.89 42.10
N GLY A 65 -18.74 -2.06 41.47
CA GLY A 65 -19.49 -3.17 42.05
C GLY A 65 -18.79 -3.89 43.22
N LEU A 66 -17.52 -3.60 43.47
CA LEU A 66 -16.74 -4.14 44.59
C LEU A 66 -16.63 -3.18 45.79
N LEU A 67 -16.98 -1.90 45.61
CA LEU A 67 -17.04 -0.87 46.66
C LEU A 67 -18.42 -0.81 47.29
#